data_AF-A0A7C4CN81-F1
#
_entry.id   AF-A0A7C4CN81-F1
#
_cell.length_a   1.000
_cell.length_b   1.000
_cell.length_c   1.000
_cell.angle_alpha   90.00
_cell.angle_beta   90.00
_cell.angle_gamma   90.00
#
_symmetry.space_group_name_H-M   'P 1'
#
loop_
_entity.id
_entity.type
_entity.pdbx_description
1 polymer ?
#
loop_
_entity_poly.entity_id
_entity_poly.type
_entity_poly.pdbx_seq_one_letter_code
_entity_poly.pdbx_strand_id
1 'polypeptide(L)'
;MSLKQESPDESLKSQIYTFCRQIANSRPIISVCLCDGSMRAFFGGTKALLEFLLIIKGFKPRLMNYVRFFDDRPAIFYAVDRWVFEKDVDVGFLGEAFAVHLIFPYTPLVNAGYLRAKEVKLKKRLILELLENLVLTFPELSREIRIKPEYFVYESMLNRARLFPPMYNTLSHFFQNEVCEQNFNRVMEGYLIALKELEKEGLVECENGFYKISKSFIENFKSRKTLFTNLFRSAQKALFMSLLGAFPKVLGVLSERADILLKFQFFEKG
;
A
#
# COMPACT_ATOMS: atom_id res chain seq x y z
N MET A 1 2.67 22.22 -16.27
CA MET A 1 3.69 22.74 -15.34
C MET A 1 4.17 21.57 -14.50
N SER A 2 5.39 21.10 -14.80
CA SER A 2 5.93 19.82 -14.34
C SER A 2 6.17 19.84 -12.82
N LEU A 3 5.42 19.03 -12.06
CA LEU A 3 5.80 18.69 -10.69
C LEU A 3 6.88 17.60 -10.79
N LYS A 4 8.13 18.02 -10.98
CA LYS A 4 9.29 17.19 -10.66
C LYS A 4 9.06 16.59 -9.27
N GLN A 5 9.27 15.29 -9.12
CA GLN A 5 9.51 14.67 -7.82
C GLN A 5 10.76 15.33 -7.24
N GLU A 6 10.60 16.48 -6.58
CA GLU A 6 11.67 17.06 -5.77
C GLU A 6 11.82 16.14 -4.56
N SER A 7 12.89 15.36 -4.57
CA SER A 7 13.42 14.81 -3.34
C SER A 7 13.50 15.95 -2.33
N PRO A 8 13.02 15.77 -1.09
CA PRO A 8 13.09 16.84 -0.09
C PRO A 8 14.51 17.41 -0.03
N ASP A 9 14.63 18.74 -0.02
CA ASP A 9 15.91 19.43 0.15
C ASP A 9 16.68 18.84 1.34
N GLU A 10 18.01 18.86 1.32
CA GLU A 10 18.85 18.23 2.37
C GLU A 10 18.51 18.81 3.77
N SER A 11 18.16 20.09 3.82
CA SER A 11 17.63 20.74 5.02
C SER A 11 16.32 20.08 5.51
N LEU A 12 15.37 19.83 4.61
CA LEU A 12 14.09 19.21 4.92
C LEU A 12 14.24 17.74 5.32
N LYS A 13 15.13 16.98 4.65
CA LYS A 13 15.45 15.60 5.05
C LYS A 13 15.98 15.53 6.48
N SER A 14 16.86 16.44 6.87
CA SER A 14 17.41 16.52 8.23
C SER A 14 16.32 16.81 9.27
N GLN A 15 15.40 17.74 8.95
CA GLN A 15 14.25 18.04 9.82
C GLN A 15 13.30 16.84 9.97
N ILE A 16 12.98 16.16 8.87
CA ILE A 16 12.16 14.94 8.87
C ILE A 16 12.83 13.86 9.73
N TYR A 17 14.12 13.60 9.52
CA TYR A 17 14.86 12.60 10.29
C TYR A 17 14.88 12.92 11.78
N THR A 18 15.12 14.18 12.14
CA THR A 18 15.10 14.65 13.53
C THR A 18 13.74 14.39 14.16
N PHE A 19 12.64 14.66 13.45
CA PHE A 19 11.30 14.37 13.95
C PHE A 19 11.03 12.86 14.06
N CYS A 20 11.45 12.05 13.10
CA CYS A 20 11.37 10.59 13.22
C CYS A 20 12.11 10.07 14.45
N ARG A 21 13.29 10.64 14.77
CA ARG A 21 14.04 10.33 16.00
C ARG A 21 13.27 10.74 17.26
N GLN A 22 12.61 11.90 17.26
CA GLN A 22 11.76 12.32 18.38
C GLN A 22 10.58 11.35 18.60
N ILE A 23 9.92 10.91 17.52
CA ILE A 23 8.84 9.91 17.58
C ILE A 23 9.35 8.56 18.10
N ALA A 24 10.47 8.09 17.56
CA ALA A 24 11.05 6.80 17.94
C ALA A 24 11.69 6.82 19.35
N ASN A 25 12.03 8.00 19.86
CA ASN A 25 12.78 8.18 21.09
C ASN A 25 14.08 7.34 21.07
N SER A 26 14.31 6.48 22.07
CA SER A 26 15.46 5.59 22.12
C SER A 26 15.31 4.32 21.27
N ARG A 27 14.16 4.11 20.62
CA ARG A 27 13.91 2.88 19.84
C ARG A 27 14.61 2.92 18.48
N PRO A 28 15.06 1.76 17.97
CA PRO A 28 15.62 1.68 16.62
C PRO A 28 14.56 1.97 15.56
N ILE A 29 14.85 2.92 14.67
CA ILE A 29 14.09 3.12 13.43
C ILE A 29 14.55 2.03 12.46
N ILE A 30 13.61 1.20 12.01
CA ILE A 30 13.88 0.15 11.03
C ILE A 30 13.88 0.72 9.62
N SER A 31 12.89 1.57 9.33
CA SER A 31 12.69 2.13 8.00
C SER A 31 11.80 3.37 8.04
N VAL A 32 11.97 4.25 7.05
CA VAL A 32 11.12 5.41 6.80
C VAL A 32 10.90 5.53 5.30
N CYS A 33 9.67 5.78 4.86
CA CYS A 33 9.38 6.17 3.48
C CYS A 33 8.36 7.30 3.41
N LEU A 34 8.49 8.10 2.36
CA LEU A 34 7.45 9.01 1.90
C LEU A 34 6.49 8.20 1.02
N CYS A 35 5.21 8.22 1.35
CA CYS A 35 4.15 7.54 0.63
C CYS A 35 3.56 8.50 -0.41
N ASP A 36 3.51 8.11 -1.67
CA ASP A 36 2.73 8.83 -2.69
C ASP A 36 1.26 8.37 -2.62
N GLY A 37 0.66 8.61 -1.45
CA GLY A 37 -0.59 8.04 -0.99
C GLY A 37 -1.86 8.80 -1.41
N SER A 38 -2.99 8.23 -1.00
CA SER A 38 -4.34 8.65 -1.38
C SER A 38 -4.73 10.02 -0.89
N MET A 39 -4.24 10.41 0.27
CA MET A 39 -4.55 11.71 0.82
C MET A 39 -3.80 12.80 0.06
N ARG A 40 -2.53 12.58 -0.32
CA ARG A 40 -1.79 13.54 -1.18
C ARG A 40 -2.52 13.84 -2.49
N ALA A 41 -3.04 12.82 -3.16
CA ALA A 41 -3.85 12.98 -4.38
C ALA A 41 -5.21 13.64 -4.11
N PHE A 42 -5.84 13.34 -2.96
CA PHE A 42 -7.11 13.92 -2.53
C PHE A 42 -7.01 15.41 -2.17
N PHE A 43 -5.88 15.85 -1.61
CA PHE A 43 -5.65 17.23 -1.13
C PHE A 43 -5.03 18.19 -2.16
N GLY A 44 -4.92 17.80 -3.44
CA GLY A 44 -4.17 18.47 -4.52
C GLY A 44 -3.88 19.97 -4.37
N GLY A 45 -2.62 20.36 -4.64
CA GLY A 45 -2.16 21.77 -4.62
C GLY A 45 -0.67 21.93 -4.25
N THR A 46 -0.17 23.17 -4.29
CA THR A 46 1.23 23.52 -3.95
C THR A 46 1.60 23.34 -2.47
N LYS A 47 0.61 23.12 -1.59
CA LYS A 47 0.75 22.71 -0.18
C LYS A 47 0.26 21.27 0.04
N ALA A 48 0.62 20.35 -0.84
CA ALA A 48 0.22 18.95 -0.75
C ALA A 48 0.71 18.32 0.57
N LEU A 49 -0.20 17.60 1.23
CA LEU A 49 0.08 16.83 2.44
C LEU A 49 1.19 15.80 2.19
N LEU A 50 2.20 15.78 3.06
CA LEU A 50 3.23 14.74 3.06
C LEU A 50 2.78 13.58 3.95
N GLU A 51 2.94 12.35 3.47
CA GLU A 51 2.58 11.15 4.22
C GLU A 51 3.83 10.29 4.41
N PHE A 52 4.16 9.96 5.65
CA PHE A 52 5.33 9.14 5.97
C PHE A 52 4.91 7.87 6.71
N LEU A 53 5.46 6.74 6.28
CA LEU A 53 5.40 5.50 7.04
C LEU A 53 6.72 5.32 7.81
N LEU A 54 6.62 5.27 9.13
CA LEU A 54 7.75 5.15 10.06
C LEU A 54 7.65 3.82 10.80
N ILE A 55 8.58 2.89 10.52
CA ILE A 55 8.60 1.56 11.12
C ILE A 55 9.66 1.52 12.22
N ILE A 56 9.25 1.22 13.45
CA ILE A 56 10.08 1.31 14.65
C ILE A 56 10.10 -0.03 15.38
N LYS A 57 11.27 -0.49 15.84
CA LYS A 57 11.39 -1.75 16.60
C LYS A 57 11.00 -1.56 18.06
N GLY A 58 10.00 -2.31 18.52
CA GLY A 58 9.55 -2.29 19.91
C GLY A 58 8.84 -0.99 20.29
N PHE A 59 8.08 -0.42 19.35
CA PHE A 59 7.31 0.80 19.57
C PHE A 59 6.12 0.50 20.49
N LYS A 60 6.19 0.99 21.73
CA LYS A 60 5.20 0.67 22.78
C LYS A 60 3.76 1.10 22.45
N PRO A 61 3.51 2.25 21.78
CA PRO A 61 2.16 2.57 21.32
C PRO A 61 1.61 1.56 20.30
N ARG A 62 2.47 0.72 19.71
CA ARG A 62 2.23 -0.22 18.60
C ARG A 62 1.85 0.46 17.29
N LEU A 63 1.02 1.50 17.36
CA LEU A 63 0.61 2.33 16.25
C LEU A 63 0.23 3.73 16.77
N MET A 64 0.70 4.78 16.12
CA MET A 64 0.32 6.16 16.45
C MET A 64 0.53 7.08 15.24
N ASN A 65 -0.32 8.09 15.09
CA ASN A 65 -0.14 9.12 14.08
C ASN A 65 0.36 10.42 14.70
N TYR A 66 1.31 11.06 14.01
CA TYR A 66 1.84 12.36 14.37
C TYR A 66 1.64 13.33 13.21
N VAL A 67 1.34 14.58 13.55
CA VAL A 67 1.20 15.66 12.58
C VAL A 67 2.28 16.70 12.89
N ARG A 68 2.95 17.18 11.85
CA ARG A 68 3.89 18.30 11.94
C ARG A 68 3.81 19.14 10.68
N PHE A 69 4.08 20.44 10.79
CA PHE A 69 4.22 21.32 9.64
C PHE A 69 5.71 21.52 9.33
N PHE A 70 6.05 21.45 8.05
CA PHE A 70 7.36 21.81 7.51
C PHE A 70 7.15 22.86 6.42
N ASP A 71 7.62 24.09 6.64
CA ASP A 71 7.44 25.22 5.71
C ASP A 71 5.98 25.37 5.23
N ASP A 72 5.04 25.41 6.18
CA ASP A 72 3.58 25.45 5.97
C ASP A 72 2.97 24.27 5.21
N ARG A 73 3.74 23.20 4.95
CA ARG A 73 3.23 21.95 4.41
C ARG A 73 2.92 20.98 5.55
N PRO A 74 1.66 20.51 5.68
CA PRO A 74 1.33 19.52 6.67
C PRO A 74 1.98 18.18 6.32
N ALA A 75 2.47 17.47 7.33
CA ALA A 75 3.05 16.15 7.23
C ALA A 75 2.43 15.22 8.29
N ILE A 76 1.93 14.07 7.85
CA ILE A 76 1.44 12.99 8.71
C ILE A 76 2.47 11.88 8.74
N PHE A 77 2.76 11.37 9.93
CA PHE A 77 3.64 10.24 10.17
C PHE A 77 2.82 9.10 10.78
N TYR A 78 2.71 8.00 10.04
CA TYR A 78 2.21 6.72 10.52
C TYR A 78 3.34 5.97 11.21
N ALA A 79 3.42 6.08 12.54
CA ALA A 79 4.43 5.39 13.33
C ALA A 79 3.90 4.03 13.77
N VAL A 80 4.53 2.96 13.29
CA VAL A 80 4.07 1.57 13.52
C VAL A 80 5.20 0.71 14.08
N ASP A 81 4.85 -0.17 15.01
CA ASP A 81 5.79 -1.19 15.48
C ASP A 81 6.12 -2.18 14.36
N ARG A 82 7.39 -2.57 14.27
CA ARG A 82 7.87 -3.54 13.27
C ARG A 82 7.02 -4.81 13.23
N TRP A 83 6.71 -5.41 14.38
CA TRP A 83 5.96 -6.66 14.42
C TRP A 83 4.56 -6.48 13.84
N VAL A 84 3.90 -5.36 14.15
CA VAL A 84 2.57 -5.03 13.61
C VAL A 84 2.63 -4.87 12.09
N PHE A 85 3.59 -4.09 11.59
CA PHE A 85 3.77 -3.88 10.16
C PHE A 85 4.09 -5.18 9.41
N GLU A 86 5.00 -6.00 9.94
CA GLU A 86 5.34 -7.28 9.33
C GLU A 86 4.15 -8.24 9.32
N LYS A 87 3.32 -8.25 10.37
CA LYS A 87 2.06 -9.04 10.36
C LYS A 87 1.04 -8.53 9.36
N ASP A 88 0.96 -7.22 9.15
CA ASP A 88 0.09 -6.64 8.12
C ASP A 88 0.56 -7.02 6.70
N VAL A 89 1.87 -7.00 6.46
CA VAL A 89 2.50 -7.48 5.21
C VAL A 89 2.34 -8.99 5.02
N ASP A 90 2.42 -9.78 6.08
CA ASP A 90 2.44 -11.24 5.97
C ASP A 90 1.05 -11.84 5.80
N VAL A 91 0.06 -11.34 6.54
CA VAL A 91 -1.29 -11.94 6.60
C VAL A 91 -2.44 -10.92 6.55
N GLY A 92 -2.15 -9.64 6.30
CA GLY A 92 -3.17 -8.60 6.23
C GLY A 92 -3.82 -8.34 7.59
N PHE A 93 -3.05 -8.46 8.68
CA PHE A 93 -3.53 -8.41 10.06
C PHE A 93 -4.40 -7.18 10.39
N LEU A 94 -4.09 -6.01 9.82
CA LEU A 94 -4.86 -4.78 9.97
C LEU A 94 -5.63 -4.41 8.69
N GLY A 95 -5.94 -5.42 7.89
CA GLY A 95 -6.52 -5.23 6.58
C GLY A 95 -5.64 -4.46 5.62
N GLU A 96 -4.32 -4.58 5.77
CA GLU A 96 -3.32 -3.94 4.92
C GLU A 96 -3.31 -2.43 5.05
N ALA A 97 -3.83 -1.87 6.14
CA ALA A 97 -3.88 -0.43 6.36
C ALA A 97 -2.49 0.25 6.25
N PHE A 98 -1.40 -0.47 6.56
CA PHE A 98 -0.03 0.04 6.36
C PHE A 98 0.67 -0.62 5.18
N ALA A 99 0.40 -1.91 4.94
CA ALA A 99 0.96 -2.63 3.81
C ALA A 99 0.54 -2.03 2.45
N VAL A 100 -0.63 -1.37 2.38
CA VAL A 100 -1.15 -0.68 1.19
C VAL A 100 -0.16 0.31 0.60
N HIS A 101 0.67 0.96 1.44
CA HIS A 101 1.68 1.91 0.97
C HIS A 101 2.79 1.27 0.12
N LEU A 102 2.96 -0.06 0.17
CA LEU A 102 3.90 -0.80 -0.68
C LEU A 102 3.28 -1.26 -2.01
N ILE A 103 1.95 -1.15 -2.16
CA ILE A 103 1.24 -1.44 -3.42
C ILE A 103 1.38 -0.23 -4.37
N PHE A 104 1.38 0.97 -3.81
CA PHE A 104 1.54 2.23 -4.52
C PHE A 104 3.00 2.70 -4.56
N PRO A 105 3.36 3.69 -5.40
CA PRO A 105 4.68 4.29 -5.37
C PRO A 105 5.02 4.85 -3.98
N TYR A 106 6.28 4.67 -3.58
CA TYR A 106 6.84 5.24 -2.37
C TYR A 106 8.30 5.61 -2.61
N THR A 107 8.81 6.55 -1.81
CA THR A 107 10.22 6.93 -1.81
C THR A 107 10.85 6.54 -0.48
N PRO A 108 11.78 5.56 -0.45
CA PRO A 108 12.48 5.20 0.78
C PRO A 108 13.42 6.32 1.22
N LEU A 109 13.38 6.64 2.51
CA LEU A 109 14.27 7.62 3.15
C LEU A 109 15.29 6.95 4.06
N VAL A 110 14.91 5.83 4.68
CA VAL A 110 15.79 5.01 5.53
C VAL A 110 15.55 3.55 5.19
N ASN A 111 16.63 2.78 4.98
CA ASN A 111 16.62 1.33 4.80
C ASN A 111 15.70 0.83 3.67
N ALA A 112 16.01 1.23 2.43
CA ALA A 112 15.28 0.80 1.24
C ALA A 112 15.23 -0.73 1.07
N GLY A 113 16.29 -1.46 1.47
CA GLY A 113 16.36 -2.91 1.37
C GLY A 113 15.28 -3.62 2.21
N TYR A 114 15.01 -3.13 3.42
CA TYR A 114 13.92 -3.64 4.24
C TYR A 114 12.56 -3.45 3.56
N LEU A 115 12.27 -2.25 3.05
CA LEU A 115 11.00 -1.96 2.36
C LEU A 115 10.84 -2.83 1.12
N ARG A 116 11.90 -2.96 0.31
CA ARG A 116 11.88 -3.77 -0.91
C ARG A 116 11.58 -5.24 -0.63
N ALA A 117 12.19 -5.81 0.41
CA ALA A 117 11.91 -7.18 0.82
C ALA A 117 10.44 -7.38 1.26
N LYS A 118 9.88 -6.39 1.99
CA LYS A 118 8.47 -6.44 2.42
C LYS A 118 7.49 -6.21 1.28
N GLU A 119 7.84 -5.34 0.33
CA GLU A 119 7.08 -5.10 -0.89
C GLU A 119 6.96 -6.37 -1.74
N VAL A 120 8.08 -7.05 -2.03
CA VAL A 120 8.07 -8.31 -2.81
C VAL A 120 7.25 -9.38 -2.09
N LYS A 121 7.42 -9.52 -0.76
CA LYS A 121 6.64 -10.46 0.05
C LYS A 121 5.13 -10.18 -0.01
N LEU A 122 4.74 -8.92 0.14
CA LEU A 122 3.34 -8.50 0.01
C LEU A 122 2.79 -8.83 -1.38
N LYS A 123 3.49 -8.39 -2.44
CA LYS A 123 3.03 -8.56 -3.83
C LYS A 123 2.91 -10.02 -4.21
N LYS A 124 3.83 -10.87 -3.75
CA LYS A 124 3.74 -12.32 -3.90
C LYS A 124 2.47 -12.89 -3.27
N ARG A 125 2.15 -12.50 -2.03
CA ARG A 125 0.90 -12.89 -1.37
C ARG A 125 -0.32 -12.43 -2.16
N LEU A 126 -0.35 -11.18 -2.60
CA LEU A 126 -1.46 -10.62 -3.38
C LEU A 126 -1.64 -11.34 -4.72
N ILE A 127 -0.55 -11.67 -5.42
CA ILE A 127 -0.61 -12.47 -6.65
C ILE A 127 -1.26 -13.82 -6.35
N LEU A 128 -0.81 -14.52 -5.32
CA LEU A 128 -1.38 -15.82 -4.93
C LEU A 128 -2.88 -15.71 -4.64
N GLU A 129 -3.30 -14.72 -3.84
CA GLU A 129 -4.72 -14.47 -3.55
C GLU A 129 -5.53 -14.22 -4.84
N LEU A 130 -4.98 -13.48 -5.81
CA LEU A 130 -5.63 -13.24 -7.09
C LEU A 130 -5.74 -14.52 -7.94
N LEU A 131 -4.69 -15.35 -7.96
CA LEU A 131 -4.71 -16.63 -8.66
C LEU A 131 -5.71 -17.60 -8.04
N GLU A 132 -5.78 -17.69 -6.71
CA GLU A 132 -6.79 -18.49 -5.99
C GLU A 132 -8.20 -18.05 -6.36
N ASN A 133 -8.45 -16.74 -6.39
CA ASN A 133 -9.74 -16.20 -6.80
C ASN A 133 -10.08 -16.54 -8.26
N LEU A 134 -9.10 -16.52 -9.17
CA LEU A 134 -9.30 -16.92 -10.57
C LEU A 134 -9.64 -18.42 -10.68
N VAL A 135 -8.94 -19.29 -9.94
CA VAL A 135 -9.22 -20.73 -9.90
C VAL A 135 -10.61 -21.02 -9.33
N LEU A 136 -11.05 -20.28 -8.30
CA LEU A 136 -12.39 -20.42 -7.74
C LEU A 136 -13.48 -19.94 -8.70
N THR A 137 -13.24 -18.83 -9.39
CA THR A 137 -14.24 -18.21 -10.27
C THR A 137 -14.37 -18.96 -11.59
N PHE A 138 -13.26 -19.50 -12.10
CA PHE A 138 -13.20 -20.21 -13.39
C PHE A 138 -12.45 -21.55 -13.28
N PRO A 139 -12.97 -22.55 -12.54
CA PRO A 139 -12.24 -23.80 -12.26
C PRO A 139 -11.80 -24.56 -13.51
N GLU A 140 -12.63 -24.60 -14.55
CA GLU A 140 -12.40 -25.32 -15.81
C GLU A 140 -11.44 -24.57 -16.74
N LEU A 141 -11.50 -23.23 -16.74
CA LEU A 141 -10.72 -22.39 -17.65
C LEU A 141 -9.40 -21.89 -17.05
N SER A 142 -9.22 -21.98 -15.72
CA SER A 142 -8.07 -21.42 -14.99
C SER A 142 -6.69 -21.82 -15.55
N ARG A 143 -6.58 -22.99 -16.20
CA ARG A 143 -5.36 -23.48 -16.86
C ARG A 143 -5.06 -22.81 -18.21
N GLU A 144 -6.08 -22.30 -18.87
CA GLU A 144 -5.96 -21.68 -20.20
C GLU A 144 -5.82 -20.16 -20.13
N ILE A 145 -6.06 -19.56 -18.96
CA ILE A 145 -5.92 -18.12 -18.78
C ILE A 145 -4.45 -17.72 -18.91
N ARG A 146 -4.18 -16.87 -19.89
CA ARG A 146 -2.90 -16.18 -20.08
C ARG A 146 -2.98 -14.79 -19.45
N ILE A 147 -2.24 -14.57 -18.38
CA ILE A 147 -2.33 -13.37 -17.56
C ILE A 147 -1.14 -12.46 -17.85
N LYS A 148 -1.42 -11.22 -18.26
CA LYS A 148 -0.39 -10.19 -18.36
C LYS A 148 0.06 -9.75 -16.96
N PRO A 149 1.37 -9.54 -16.70
CA PRO A 149 1.86 -9.12 -15.38
C PRO A 149 1.17 -7.87 -14.82
N GLU A 150 0.79 -6.94 -15.70
CA GLU A 150 0.14 -5.68 -15.38
C GLU A 150 -1.24 -5.90 -14.71
N TYR A 151 -1.91 -7.02 -15.02
CA TYR A 151 -3.17 -7.41 -14.38
C TYR A 151 -3.05 -7.39 -12.85
N PHE A 152 -1.95 -7.92 -12.30
CA PHE A 152 -1.75 -8.00 -10.87
C PHE A 152 -1.60 -6.61 -10.22
N VAL A 153 -0.99 -5.65 -10.93
CA VAL A 153 -0.91 -4.26 -10.47
C VAL A 153 -2.32 -3.66 -10.42
N TYR A 154 -3.03 -3.72 -11.55
CA TYR A 154 -4.36 -3.11 -11.67
C TYR A 154 -5.34 -3.69 -10.66
N GLU A 155 -5.40 -5.02 -10.55
CA GLU A 155 -6.37 -5.70 -9.72
C GLU A 155 -6.07 -5.51 -8.23
N SER A 156 -4.78 -5.48 -7.84
CA SER A 156 -4.39 -5.20 -6.46
C SER A 156 -4.80 -3.79 -6.05
N MET A 157 -4.51 -2.77 -6.88
CA MET A 157 -4.87 -1.39 -6.55
C MET A 157 -6.38 -1.16 -6.57
N LEU A 158 -7.09 -1.70 -7.57
CA LEU A 158 -8.53 -1.56 -7.71
C LEU A 158 -9.28 -2.20 -6.54
N ASN A 159 -8.85 -3.38 -6.10
CA ASN A 159 -9.46 -4.04 -4.94
C ASN A 159 -9.29 -3.24 -3.65
N ARG A 160 -8.22 -2.45 -3.50
CA ARG A 160 -8.06 -1.55 -2.34
C ARG A 160 -8.93 -0.29 -2.47
N ALA A 161 -9.03 0.29 -3.66
CA ALA A 161 -9.92 1.43 -3.87
C ALA A 161 -11.41 1.08 -3.69
N ARG A 162 -11.82 -0.15 -4.01
CA ARG A 162 -13.17 -0.65 -3.69
C ARG A 162 -13.44 -0.72 -2.18
N LEU A 163 -12.41 -1.02 -1.37
CA LEU A 163 -12.53 -1.07 0.09
C LEU A 163 -12.52 0.33 0.72
N PHE A 164 -11.73 1.25 0.18
CA PHE A 164 -11.65 2.63 0.63
C PHE A 164 -11.82 3.61 -0.54
N PRO A 165 -13.07 4.01 -0.86
CA PRO A 165 -13.39 4.84 -2.02
C PRO A 165 -12.55 6.12 -2.20
N PRO A 166 -12.13 6.83 -1.14
CA PRO A 166 -11.22 7.98 -1.31
C PRO A 166 -9.91 7.65 -2.05
N MET A 167 -9.48 6.38 -2.12
CA MET A 167 -8.32 5.94 -2.90
C MET A 167 -8.54 5.95 -4.41
N TYR A 168 -9.77 6.10 -4.91
CA TYR A 168 -9.98 6.29 -6.34
C TYR A 168 -9.26 7.53 -6.86
N ASN A 169 -9.07 8.56 -6.02
CA ASN A 169 -8.29 9.74 -6.38
C ASN A 169 -6.80 9.41 -6.54
N THR A 170 -6.25 8.52 -5.69
CA THR A 170 -4.88 8.00 -5.87
C THR A 170 -4.74 7.26 -7.18
N LEU A 171 -5.70 6.38 -7.50
CA LEU A 171 -5.70 5.61 -8.74
C LEU A 171 -5.75 6.54 -9.95
N SER A 172 -6.67 7.50 -9.93
CA SER A 172 -6.81 8.51 -10.98
C SER A 172 -5.51 9.29 -11.18
N HIS A 173 -4.92 9.81 -10.09
CA HIS A 173 -3.65 10.51 -10.14
C HIS A 173 -2.48 9.62 -10.58
N PHE A 174 -2.48 8.35 -10.20
CA PHE A 174 -1.48 7.38 -10.62
C PHE A 174 -1.50 7.19 -12.15
N PHE A 175 -2.69 7.20 -12.78
CA PHE A 175 -2.86 6.98 -14.22
C PHE A 175 -2.86 8.25 -15.09
N GLN A 176 -3.07 9.45 -14.53
CA GLN A 176 -3.22 10.69 -15.30
C GLN A 176 -1.93 11.47 -15.59
N ASN A 177 -0.82 11.18 -14.90
CA ASN A 177 0.38 12.03 -14.94
C ASN A 177 1.38 11.62 -16.02
N GLU A 178 2.16 12.57 -16.54
CA GLU A 178 3.34 12.31 -17.41
C GLU A 178 4.42 11.43 -16.71
N VAL A 179 4.37 11.35 -15.37
CA VAL A 179 5.22 10.48 -14.53
C VAL A 179 4.60 9.08 -14.33
N CYS A 180 3.43 8.82 -14.92
CA CYS A 180 2.69 7.55 -14.80
C CYS A 180 3.55 6.36 -15.20
N GLU A 181 4.26 6.43 -16.33
CA GLU A 181 5.04 5.30 -16.83
C GLU A 181 6.21 4.95 -15.89
N GLN A 182 6.92 5.95 -15.36
CA GLN A 182 8.03 5.73 -14.43
C GLN A 182 7.54 5.16 -13.08
N ASN A 183 6.44 5.71 -12.56
CA ASN A 183 5.83 5.21 -11.32
C ASN A 183 5.25 3.81 -11.50
N PHE A 184 4.61 3.55 -12.64
CA PHE A 184 4.13 2.23 -12.99
C PHE A 184 5.28 1.24 -13.08
N ASN A 185 6.37 1.57 -13.78
CA ASN A 185 7.54 0.71 -13.90
C ASN A 185 8.17 0.37 -12.54
N ARG A 186 8.27 1.35 -11.61
CA ARG A 186 8.75 1.10 -10.24
C ARG A 186 7.85 0.14 -9.48
N VAL A 187 6.52 0.32 -9.55
CA VAL A 187 5.56 -0.59 -8.91
C VAL A 187 5.63 -1.97 -9.56
N MET A 188 5.67 -2.02 -10.89
CA MET A 188 5.71 -3.22 -11.71
C MET A 188 6.94 -4.07 -11.38
N GLU A 189 8.09 -3.45 -11.12
CA GLU A 189 9.33 -4.14 -10.78
C GLU A 189 9.14 -5.07 -9.57
N GLY A 190 8.42 -4.62 -8.53
CA GLY A 190 8.14 -5.46 -7.36
C GLY A 190 7.25 -6.66 -7.69
N TYR A 191 6.30 -6.51 -8.61
CA TYR A 191 5.46 -7.61 -9.09
C TYR A 191 6.26 -8.58 -9.97
N LEU A 192 7.15 -8.09 -10.84
CA LEU A 192 8.00 -8.94 -11.68
C LEU A 192 8.95 -9.80 -10.83
N ILE A 193 9.52 -9.24 -9.76
CA ILE A 193 10.35 -10.03 -8.83
C ILE A 193 9.50 -11.11 -8.15
N ALA A 194 8.33 -10.75 -7.62
CA ALA A 194 7.43 -11.70 -6.98
C ALA A 194 6.99 -12.82 -7.94
N LEU A 195 6.63 -12.49 -9.18
CA LEU A 195 6.26 -13.45 -10.22
C LEU A 195 7.42 -14.41 -10.57
N LYS A 196 8.64 -13.91 -10.69
CA LYS A 196 9.83 -14.74 -10.91
C LYS A 196 10.10 -15.69 -9.73
N GLU A 197 9.83 -15.27 -8.50
CA GLU A 197 9.92 -16.18 -7.35
C GLU A 197 8.83 -17.27 -7.41
N LEU A 198 7.60 -16.91 -7.75
CA LEU A 198 6.49 -17.86 -7.90
C LEU A 198 6.72 -18.85 -9.04
N GLU A 199 7.35 -18.41 -10.12
CA GLU A 199 7.76 -19.26 -11.24
C GLU A 199 8.81 -20.29 -10.78
N LYS A 200 9.84 -19.85 -10.04
CA LYS A 200 10.85 -20.75 -9.45
C LYS A 200 10.25 -21.76 -8.46
N GLU A 201 9.19 -21.37 -7.76
CA GLU A 201 8.43 -22.25 -6.86
C GLU A 201 7.48 -23.19 -7.61
N GLY A 202 7.39 -23.07 -8.94
CA GLY A 202 6.52 -23.90 -9.78
C GLY A 202 5.03 -23.63 -9.56
N LEU A 203 4.67 -22.43 -9.09
CA LEU A 203 3.29 -22.03 -8.85
C LEU A 203 2.67 -21.33 -10.07
N VAL A 204 3.49 -20.67 -10.88
CA VAL A 204 3.11 -20.07 -12.17
C VAL A 204 4.11 -20.48 -13.25
N GLU A 205 3.71 -20.38 -14.51
CA GLU A 205 4.54 -20.65 -15.68
C GLU A 205 4.58 -19.40 -16.57
N CYS A 206 5.76 -18.96 -16.99
CA CYS A 206 5.90 -17.83 -17.91
C CYS A 206 6.05 -18.32 -19.36
N GLU A 207 5.17 -17.87 -20.24
CA GLU A 207 5.17 -18.21 -21.67
C GLU A 207 4.93 -16.93 -22.49
N ASN A 208 5.88 -16.54 -23.35
CA ASN A 208 5.76 -15.39 -24.25
C ASN A 208 5.37 -14.07 -23.55
N GLY A 209 5.84 -13.85 -22.32
CA GLY A 209 5.54 -12.67 -21.51
C GLY A 209 4.20 -12.71 -20.78
N PHE A 210 3.46 -13.82 -20.86
CA PHE A 210 2.26 -14.09 -20.08
C PHE A 210 2.56 -15.09 -18.97
N TYR A 211 1.82 -14.99 -17.88
CA TYR A 211 1.85 -15.96 -16.79
C TYR A 211 0.60 -16.84 -16.84
N LYS A 212 0.80 -18.15 -16.69
CA LYS A 212 -0.25 -19.16 -16.54
C LYS A 212 -0.22 -19.75 -15.15
N ILE A 213 -1.37 -20.22 -14.67
CA ILE A 213 -1.48 -20.91 -13.40
C ILE A 213 -1.00 -22.35 -13.60
N SER A 214 -0.01 -22.77 -12.81
CA SER A 214 0.53 -24.13 -12.91
C SER A 214 -0.51 -25.18 -12.53
N LYS A 215 -0.35 -26.38 -13.09
CA LYS A 215 -1.18 -27.54 -12.74
C LYS A 215 -1.09 -27.90 -11.25
N SER A 216 0.12 -27.85 -10.69
CA SER A 216 0.42 -28.14 -9.28
C SER A 216 -0.31 -27.17 -8.34
N PHE A 217 -0.34 -25.88 -8.66
CA PHE A 217 -1.05 -24.87 -7.86
C PHE A 217 -2.55 -25.18 -7.76
N ILE A 218 -3.19 -25.49 -8.90
CA ILE A 218 -4.62 -25.80 -8.96
C ILE A 218 -4.97 -27.06 -8.15
N GLU A 219 -4.13 -28.09 -8.23
CA GLU A 219 -4.34 -29.35 -7.52
C GLU A 219 -4.14 -29.21 -6.00
N ASN A 220 -3.11 -28.46 -5.59
CA ASN A 220 -2.89 -28.09 -4.18
C ASN A 220 -4.03 -27.23 -3.63
N PHE A 221 -4.62 -26.37 -4.44
CA PHE A 221 -5.76 -25.55 -4.05
C PHE A 221 -7.03 -26.38 -3.84
N LYS A 222 -7.37 -27.30 -4.76
CA LYS A 222 -8.56 -28.17 -4.65
C LYS A 222 -8.55 -29.07 -3.40
N SER A 223 -7.38 -29.46 -2.92
CA SER A 223 -7.22 -30.27 -1.70
C SER A 223 -7.29 -29.45 -0.40
N ARG A 224 -6.90 -28.17 -0.45
CA ARG A 224 -7.02 -27.22 0.67
C ARG A 224 -8.39 -26.54 0.63
N LYS A 225 -9.42 -27.25 1.09
CA LYS A 225 -10.81 -26.75 1.20
C LYS A 225 -11.02 -25.55 2.15
N THR A 226 -9.95 -24.93 2.62
CA THR A 226 -9.98 -23.78 3.52
C THR A 226 -8.80 -22.89 3.16
N LEU A 227 -9.07 -21.62 2.83
CA LEU A 227 -8.52 -20.44 3.52
C LEU A 227 -8.60 -19.17 2.63
N PHE A 228 -8.97 -18.07 3.28
CA PHE A 228 -8.86 -16.65 2.89
C PHE A 228 -9.87 -15.97 1.95
N THR A 229 -10.74 -16.66 1.22
CA THR A 229 -11.30 -16.00 0.03
C THR A 229 -12.37 -14.92 0.24
N ASN A 230 -13.04 -14.76 1.39
CA ASN A 230 -14.03 -13.66 1.52
C ASN A 230 -14.22 -13.04 2.92
N LEU A 231 -13.66 -13.61 3.99
CA LEU A 231 -14.01 -13.17 5.34
C LEU A 231 -13.30 -11.88 5.80
N PHE A 232 -12.22 -11.48 5.14
CA PHE A 232 -11.52 -10.25 5.54
C PHE A 232 -12.10 -8.99 4.89
N ARG A 233 -12.74 -8.98 3.71
CA ARG A 233 -13.16 -7.69 3.07
C ARG A 233 -14.01 -6.78 3.97
N SER A 234 -15.00 -7.34 4.68
CA SER A 234 -15.86 -6.57 5.60
C SER A 234 -15.12 -6.17 6.88
N ALA A 235 -14.27 -7.06 7.42
CA ALA A 235 -13.43 -6.77 8.59
C ALA A 235 -12.31 -5.76 8.28
N GLN A 236 -11.74 -5.80 7.08
CA GLN A 236 -10.73 -4.88 6.56
C GLN A 236 -11.31 -3.49 6.39
N LYS A 237 -12.51 -3.38 5.78
CA LYS A 237 -13.23 -2.11 5.67
C LYS A 237 -13.55 -1.53 7.05
N ALA A 238 -14.05 -2.34 7.98
CA ALA A 238 -14.34 -1.90 9.35
C ALA A 238 -13.07 -1.51 10.13
N LEU A 239 -11.98 -2.28 10.01
CA LEU A 239 -10.70 -2.00 10.66
C LEU A 239 -10.06 -0.74 10.08
N PHE A 240 -10.04 -0.59 8.76
CA PHE A 240 -9.51 0.61 8.10
C PHE A 240 -10.30 1.87 8.50
N MET A 241 -11.63 1.80 8.51
CA MET A 241 -12.48 2.91 8.99
C MET A 241 -12.30 3.18 10.50
N SER A 242 -12.13 2.14 11.32
CA SER A 242 -11.83 2.30 12.75
C SER A 242 -10.46 2.94 12.99
N LEU A 243 -9.47 2.64 12.14
CA LEU A 243 -8.17 3.27 12.18
C LEU A 243 -8.33 4.76 11.84
N LEU A 244 -9.03 5.12 10.77
CA LEU A 244 -9.35 6.52 10.46
C LEU A 244 -10.08 7.24 11.61
N GLY A 245 -11.06 6.59 12.25
CA GLY A 245 -11.80 7.13 13.39
C GLY A 245 -10.96 7.24 14.68
N ALA A 246 -9.95 6.40 14.87
CA ALA A 246 -9.02 6.44 15.99
C ALA A 246 -7.93 7.51 15.84
N PHE A 247 -7.95 8.31 14.76
CA PHE A 247 -6.99 9.38 14.49
C PHE A 247 -7.63 10.79 14.59
N PRO A 248 -8.03 11.26 15.78
CA PRO A 248 -8.67 12.57 15.97
C PRO A 248 -7.83 13.75 15.50
N LYS A 249 -6.50 13.62 15.44
CA LYS A 249 -5.60 14.65 14.90
C LYS A 249 -5.64 14.76 13.37
N VAL A 250 -5.88 13.65 12.66
CA VAL A 250 -6.10 13.67 11.21
C VAL A 250 -7.43 14.35 10.92
N LEU A 251 -8.46 14.07 11.73
CA LEU A 251 -9.74 14.78 11.71
C LEU A 251 -9.61 16.28 12.02
N GLY A 252 -8.71 16.67 12.93
CA GLY A 252 -8.38 18.08 13.20
C GLY A 252 -7.82 18.80 11.96
N VAL A 253 -6.82 18.22 11.30
CA VAL A 253 -6.26 18.75 10.04
C VAL A 253 -7.32 18.76 8.91
N LEU A 254 -8.17 17.74 8.86
CA LEU A 254 -9.33 17.70 7.95
C LEU A 254 -10.35 18.81 8.26
N SER A 255 -10.55 19.16 9.54
CA SER A 255 -11.53 20.15 9.98
C SER A 255 -11.10 21.61 9.77
N GLU A 256 -9.80 21.89 9.75
CA GLU A 256 -9.27 23.21 9.36
C GLU A 256 -9.53 23.53 7.88
N ARG A 257 -9.97 22.54 7.09
CA ARG A 257 -10.53 22.68 5.75
C ARG A 257 -11.94 22.09 5.71
N ALA A 258 -12.90 22.75 6.33
CA ALA A 258 -14.29 22.30 6.52
C ALA A 258 -15.02 21.89 5.20
N ASP A 259 -14.60 22.43 4.06
CA ASP A 259 -15.03 22.06 2.71
C ASP A 259 -14.71 20.59 2.33
N ILE A 260 -13.75 19.98 3.02
CA ILE A 260 -13.22 18.65 2.72
C ILE A 260 -13.93 17.55 3.53
N LEU A 261 -14.34 17.83 4.76
CA LEU A 261 -15.18 16.91 5.56
C LEU A 261 -16.55 16.68 4.91
N LEU A 262 -17.10 17.71 4.26
CA LEU A 262 -18.36 17.60 3.52
C LEU A 262 -18.26 16.56 2.38
N LYS A 263 -17.12 16.47 1.67
CA LYS A 263 -16.89 15.45 0.63
C LYS A 263 -16.84 14.02 1.18
N PHE A 264 -16.41 13.84 2.43
CA PHE A 264 -16.42 12.54 3.11
C PHE A 264 -17.84 12.11 3.52
N GLN A 265 -18.67 13.04 4.00
CA GLN A 265 -20.05 12.74 4.44
C GLN A 265 -20.98 12.33 3.29
N PHE A 266 -20.72 12.74 2.04
CA PHE A 266 -21.52 12.33 0.88
C PHE A 266 -21.41 10.84 0.52
N PHE A 267 -20.43 10.10 1.07
CA PHE A 267 -20.28 8.65 0.83
C PHE A 267 -20.87 7.76 1.95
N GLU A 268 -21.35 8.33 3.06
CA GLU A 268 -22.05 7.57 4.12
C GLU A 268 -23.57 7.41 3.88
N LYS A 269 -24.13 8.05 2.85
CA LYS A 269 -25.56 8.01 2.52
C LYS A 269 -25.89 7.37 1.16
N GLY A 270 -25.04 6.47 0.66
CA GLY A 270 -25.27 5.70 -0.57
C GLY A 270 -25.30 4.20 -0.32
#